data_AF-A0A1A9G1M1-F1
#
_entry.id   AF-A0A1A9G1M1-F1
#
_cell.length_a   1.000
_cell.length_b   1.000
_cell.length_c   1.000
_cell.angle_alpha   90.00
_cell.angle_beta   90.00
_cell.angle_gamma   90.00
#
_symmetry.space_group_name_H-M   'P 1'
#
loop_
_entity.id
_entity.type
_entity.pdbx_description
1 polymer ?
#
loop_
_entity_poly.entity_id
_entity_poly.type
_entity_poly.pdbx_seq_one_letter_code
_entity_poly.pdbx_strand_id
1 'polypeptide(L)'
;MRPTAESNEFRRELVNLLPKLRRFAMTLTRNGSDADDLVQEACERAITRSHLWNGEGRLESWVYAMTRNLWVDEIRKRKVRTGSGTVDVAEQDSLHIEASADKAVYAKQLHKLIMTMPEGLSSVFLLVNVEGHSYREAADILGIPIGTVMSRLSAARIRLAAMISEQMERRA
;
A
#
# COMPACT_ATOMS: atom_id res chain seq x y z
N MET A 1 -16.80 -26.76 13.29
CA MET A 1 -15.45 -26.88 13.88
C MET A 1 -15.15 -25.58 14.61
N ARG A 2 -14.90 -25.59 15.93
CA ARG A 2 -14.59 -24.36 16.68
C ARG A 2 -13.18 -23.88 16.30
N PRO A 3 -12.96 -22.59 16.01
CA PRO A 3 -11.62 -22.08 15.77
C PRO A 3 -10.72 -22.26 17.00
N THR A 4 -9.48 -22.69 16.80
CA THR A 4 -8.46 -22.79 17.86
C THR A 4 -8.08 -21.41 18.39
N ALA A 5 -7.49 -21.33 19.58
CA ALA A 5 -7.06 -20.06 20.18
C ALA A 5 -6.12 -19.27 19.26
N GLU A 6 -5.18 -19.96 18.61
CA GLU A 6 -4.26 -19.41 17.60
C GLU A 6 -5.01 -18.82 16.39
N SER A 7 -6.07 -19.48 15.92
CA SER A 7 -6.91 -18.97 14.82
C SER A 7 -7.65 -17.69 15.20
N ASN A 8 -8.07 -17.54 16.46
CA ASN A 8 -8.73 -16.32 16.95
C ASN A 8 -7.75 -15.16 17.11
N GLU A 9 -6.52 -15.44 17.55
CA GLU A 9 -5.45 -14.44 17.64
C GLU A 9 -5.06 -13.90 16.25
N PHE A 10 -4.82 -14.79 15.29
CA PHE A 10 -4.54 -14.40 13.90
C PHE A 10 -5.64 -13.48 13.33
N ARG A 11 -6.91 -13.84 13.52
CA ARG A 11 -8.05 -13.03 13.04
C ARG A 11 -8.08 -11.65 13.69
N ARG A 12 -7.80 -11.55 14.98
CA ARG A 12 -7.74 -10.28 15.71
C ARG A 12 -6.60 -9.41 15.19
N GLU A 13 -5.42 -9.97 14.97
CA GLU A 13 -4.29 -9.25 14.38
C GLU A 13 -4.60 -8.77 12.97
N LEU A 14 -5.23 -9.61 12.14
CA LEU A 14 -5.65 -9.24 10.79
C LEU A 14 -6.64 -8.07 10.80
N VAL A 15 -7.62 -8.07 11.71
CA VAL A 15 -8.57 -6.96 11.88
C VAL A 15 -7.84 -5.66 12.25
N ASN A 16 -6.88 -5.73 13.18
CA ASN A 16 -6.07 -4.58 13.56
C ASN A 16 -5.20 -4.04 12.41
N LEU A 17 -4.84 -4.90 11.45
CA LEU A 17 -4.05 -4.55 10.28
C LEU A 17 -4.87 -3.82 9.19
N LEU A 18 -6.20 -3.98 9.15
CA LEU A 18 -7.07 -3.48 8.07
C LEU A 18 -6.82 -2.00 7.70
N PRO A 19 -6.70 -1.04 8.65
CA PRO A 19 -6.49 0.35 8.27
C PRO A 19 -5.15 0.58 7.57
N LYS A 20 -4.11 -0.17 7.94
CA LYS A 20 -2.79 -0.09 7.31
C LYS A 20 -2.78 -0.78 5.96
N LEU A 21 -3.42 -1.95 5.88
CA LEU A 21 -3.59 -2.70 4.64
C LEU A 21 -4.32 -1.89 3.57
N ARG A 22 -5.40 -1.20 3.95
CA ARG A 22 -6.12 -0.31 3.05
C ARG A 22 -5.26 0.85 2.55
N ARG A 23 -4.43 1.46 3.40
CA ARG A 23 -3.49 2.51 2.96
C ARG A 23 -2.48 1.99 1.94
N PHE A 24 -1.99 0.77 2.14
CA PHE A 24 -1.09 0.12 1.19
C PHE A 24 -1.81 -0.23 -0.13
N ALA A 25 -3.01 -0.79 -0.06
CA ALA A 25 -3.82 -1.06 -1.25
C ALA A 25 -4.12 0.22 -2.05
N MET A 26 -4.31 1.37 -1.39
CA MET A 26 -4.45 2.67 -2.04
C MET A 26 -3.19 3.11 -2.79
N THR A 27 -1.97 2.79 -2.31
CA THR A 27 -0.74 3.13 -3.06
C THR A 27 -0.58 2.32 -4.34
N LEU A 28 -1.13 1.11 -4.36
CA LEU A 28 -1.09 0.18 -5.49
C LEU A 28 -2.16 0.49 -6.54
N THR A 29 -3.41 0.63 -6.09
CA THR A 29 -4.60 0.72 -6.97
C THR A 29 -4.91 2.15 -7.39
N ARG A 30 -4.60 3.12 -6.52
CA ARG A 30 -4.99 4.54 -6.65
C ARG A 30 -6.50 4.79 -6.80
N ASN A 31 -7.32 3.78 -6.55
CA ASN A 31 -8.77 3.86 -6.63
C ASN A 31 -9.35 3.24 -5.36
N GLY A 32 -10.30 3.95 -4.73
CA GLY A 32 -10.88 3.52 -3.45
C GLY A 32 -11.62 2.18 -3.54
N SER A 33 -12.38 1.96 -4.62
CA SER A 33 -13.13 0.73 -4.84
C SER A 33 -12.19 -0.44 -5.08
N ASP A 34 -11.23 -0.30 -5.99
CA ASP A 34 -10.24 -1.34 -6.26
C ASP A 34 -9.41 -1.64 -5.00
N ALA A 35 -9.10 -0.64 -4.17
CA ALA A 35 -8.38 -0.84 -2.91
C ALA A 35 -9.22 -1.64 -1.91
N ASP A 36 -10.51 -1.34 -1.76
CA ASP A 36 -11.41 -2.04 -0.85
C ASP A 36 -11.62 -3.50 -1.29
N ASP A 37 -11.81 -3.74 -2.58
CA ASP A 37 -11.90 -5.08 -3.16
C ASP A 37 -10.60 -5.88 -2.96
N LEU A 38 -9.45 -5.24 -3.18
CA LEU A 38 -8.14 -5.87 -2.99
C LEU A 38 -7.88 -6.21 -1.51
N VAL A 39 -8.30 -5.34 -0.58
CA VAL A 39 -8.21 -5.62 0.86
C VAL A 39 -9.08 -6.81 1.24
N GLN A 40 -10.31 -6.87 0.71
CA GLN A 40 -11.21 -7.98 0.95
C GLN A 40 -10.60 -9.29 0.47
N GLU A 41 -10.14 -9.35 -0.79
CA GLU A 41 -9.53 -10.57 -1.35
C GLU A 41 -8.28 -10.98 -0.55
N ALA A 42 -7.45 -10.02 -0.15
CA ALA A 42 -6.28 -10.28 0.68
C ALA A 42 -6.66 -10.89 2.04
N CYS A 43 -7.71 -10.38 2.69
CA CYS A 43 -8.18 -10.91 3.97
C CYS A 43 -8.76 -12.33 3.83
N GLU A 44 -9.59 -12.56 2.81
CA GLU A 44 -10.13 -13.89 2.51
C GLU A 44 -9.00 -14.90 2.27
N ARG A 45 -8.00 -14.50 1.49
CA ARG A 45 -6.83 -15.33 1.19
C ARG A 45 -5.97 -15.56 2.43
N ALA A 46 -5.75 -14.54 3.25
CA ALA A 46 -4.98 -14.65 4.49
C ALA A 46 -5.65 -15.59 5.49
N ILE A 47 -6.97 -15.52 5.65
CA ILE A 47 -7.73 -16.43 6.51
C ILE A 47 -7.64 -17.87 5.99
N THR A 48 -7.85 -18.06 4.68
CA THR A 48 -7.80 -19.39 4.04
C THR A 48 -6.41 -20.02 4.16
N ARG A 49 -5.36 -19.21 4.04
CA ARG A 49 -3.95 -19.62 4.10
C ARG A 49 -3.32 -19.44 5.48
N SER A 50 -4.11 -19.16 6.52
CA SER A 50 -3.60 -18.94 7.88
C SER A 50 -2.77 -20.10 8.41
N HIS A 51 -3.04 -21.32 7.98
CA HIS A 51 -2.25 -22.52 8.31
C HIS A 51 -0.81 -22.51 7.75
N LEU A 52 -0.51 -21.67 6.75
CA LEU A 52 0.84 -21.49 6.20
C LEU A 52 1.64 -20.43 6.96
N TRP A 53 0.98 -19.64 7.81
CA TRP A 53 1.66 -18.69 8.68
C TRP A 53 2.30 -19.47 9.83
N ASN A 54 3.63 -19.50 9.86
CA ASN A 54 4.40 -20.22 10.87
C ASN A 54 4.63 -19.43 12.16
N GLY A 55 4.10 -18.20 12.25
CA GLY A 55 4.29 -17.32 13.41
C GLY A 55 5.62 -16.57 13.44
N GLU A 56 6.47 -16.70 12.43
CA GLU A 56 7.79 -16.06 12.40
C GLU A 56 7.78 -14.75 11.60
N GLY A 57 8.37 -13.70 12.17
CA GLY A 57 8.43 -12.38 11.54
C GLY A 57 7.14 -11.57 11.72
N ARG A 58 6.88 -10.66 10.79
CA ARG A 58 5.72 -9.74 10.85
C ARG A 58 4.57 -10.27 10.00
N LEU A 59 3.43 -10.55 10.62
CA LEU A 59 2.19 -10.87 9.90
C LEU A 59 1.86 -9.79 8.86
N GLU A 60 2.08 -8.52 9.23
CA GLU A 60 1.94 -7.36 8.34
C GLU A 60 2.70 -7.52 7.02
N SER A 61 3.96 -7.93 7.06
CA SER A 61 4.79 -8.09 5.86
C SER A 61 4.29 -9.24 4.99
N TRP A 62 3.85 -10.34 5.59
CA TRP A 62 3.27 -11.48 4.87
C TRP A 62 1.97 -11.09 4.14
N VAL A 63 1.09 -10.36 4.80
CA VAL A 63 -0.17 -9.88 4.20
C VAL A 63 0.11 -8.85 3.12
N TYR A 64 1.04 -7.90 3.32
CA TYR A 64 1.41 -6.93 2.28
C TYR A 64 1.99 -7.59 1.03
N ALA A 65 2.88 -8.58 1.18
CA ALA A 65 3.41 -9.33 0.05
C ALA A 65 2.29 -10.06 -0.71
N MET A 66 1.35 -10.67 0.01
CA MET A 66 0.16 -11.31 -0.57
C MET A 66 -0.69 -10.31 -1.35
N THR A 67 -1.02 -9.16 -0.77
CA THR A 67 -1.80 -8.09 -1.40
C THR A 67 -1.14 -7.58 -2.68
N ARG A 68 0.17 -7.35 -2.66
CA ARG A 68 0.93 -6.93 -3.85
C ARG A 68 0.85 -7.97 -4.96
N ASN A 69 0.92 -9.26 -4.62
CA ASN A 69 0.83 -10.34 -5.61
C ASN A 69 -0.56 -10.42 -6.24
N LEU A 70 -1.62 -10.32 -5.43
CA LEU A 70 -3.00 -10.25 -5.91
C LEU A 70 -3.18 -9.09 -6.90
N TRP A 71 -2.65 -7.92 -6.57
CA TRP A 71 -2.75 -6.75 -7.44
C TRP A 71 -2.03 -6.94 -8.79
N VAL A 72 -0.83 -7.49 -8.78
CA VAL A 72 -0.09 -7.74 -10.03
C VAL A 72 -0.76 -8.80 -10.89
N ASP A 73 -1.34 -9.82 -10.27
CA ASP A 73 -2.14 -10.80 -11.01
C ASP A 73 -3.40 -10.17 -11.60
N GLU A 74 -4.06 -9.27 -10.87
CA GLU A 74 -5.23 -8.53 -11.37
C GLU A 74 -4.85 -7.61 -12.55
N ILE A 75 -3.78 -6.84 -12.45
CA ILE A 75 -3.27 -6.03 -13.58
C ILE A 75 -2.99 -6.93 -14.80
N ARG A 76 -2.37 -8.09 -14.59
CA ARG A 76 -2.08 -9.03 -15.68
C ARG A 76 -3.36 -9.53 -16.33
N LYS A 77 -4.38 -9.90 -15.54
CA LYS A 77 -5.69 -10.32 -16.06
C LYS A 77 -6.40 -9.21 -16.84
N ARG A 78 -6.40 -7.98 -16.31
CA ARG A 78 -7.00 -6.81 -16.96
C ARG A 78 -6.38 -6.58 -18.35
N LYS A 79 -5.04 -6.65 -18.45
CA LYS A 79 -4.30 -6.53 -19.73
C LYS A 79 -4.70 -7.59 -20.76
N VAL A 80 -4.84 -8.85 -20.32
CA VAL A 80 -5.28 -9.93 -21.22
C VAL A 80 -6.71 -9.68 -21.72
N ARG A 81 -7.61 -9.24 -20.84
CA ARG A 81 -9.03 -9.01 -21.18
C ARG A 81 -9.22 -7.83 -22.14
N THR A 82 -8.37 -6.80 -22.07
CA THR A 82 -8.47 -5.61 -22.94
C THR A 82 -7.74 -5.76 -24.27
N GLY A 83 -7.06 -6.88 -24.52
CA GLY A 83 -6.37 -7.15 -25.80
C GLY A 83 -5.18 -6.22 -26.11
N SER A 84 -4.86 -5.29 -25.21
CA SER A 84 -3.76 -4.33 -25.36
C SER A 84 -2.60 -4.75 -24.46
N GLY A 85 -1.56 -5.31 -25.09
CA GLY A 85 -0.35 -5.83 -24.43
C GLY A 85 0.53 -4.79 -23.75
N THR A 86 0.10 -3.54 -23.58
CA THR A 86 0.79 -2.52 -22.81
C THR A 86 -0.23 -1.64 -22.10
N VAL A 87 -0.02 -1.43 -20.80
CA VAL A 87 -0.61 -0.29 -20.08
C VAL A 87 0.58 0.48 -19.56
N ASP A 88 0.79 1.64 -20.17
CA ASP A 88 1.61 2.70 -19.58
C ASP A 88 0.96 3.09 -18.26
N VAL A 89 1.77 3.18 -17.21
CA VAL A 89 1.34 3.68 -15.90
C VAL A 89 1.23 5.20 -16.01
N ALA A 90 0.27 5.70 -16.80
CA ALA A 90 -0.12 7.10 -16.90
C ALA A 90 -1.49 7.22 -16.23
N GLU A 91 -1.61 7.83 -15.06
CA GLU A 91 -1.58 9.26 -14.73
C GLU A 91 -3.01 9.71 -14.39
N GLN A 92 -3.09 10.41 -13.25
CA GLN A 92 -4.23 11.14 -12.72
C GLN A 92 -5.50 10.35 -12.37
N ASP A 93 -5.75 10.28 -11.05
CA ASP A 93 -7.06 10.68 -10.55
C ASP A 93 -6.84 11.52 -9.28
N SER A 94 -7.28 12.78 -9.32
CA SER A 94 -7.11 13.71 -8.20
C SER A 94 -8.17 13.41 -7.14
N LEU A 95 -7.80 12.63 -6.12
CA LEU A 95 -8.65 12.34 -4.97
C LEU A 95 -9.01 13.65 -4.23
N HIS A 96 -10.20 14.18 -4.45
CA HIS A 96 -10.76 15.29 -3.66
C HIS A 96 -11.50 14.73 -2.44
N ILE A 97 -11.00 15.06 -1.24
CA ILE A 97 -11.64 14.76 0.04
C ILE A 97 -11.49 16.02 0.90
N GLU A 98 -12.61 16.57 1.34
CA GLU A 98 -12.70 17.77 2.19
C GLU A 98 -12.19 17.50 3.62
N ALA A 99 -11.63 18.52 4.27
CA ALA A 99 -10.83 18.39 5.49
C ALA A 99 -11.23 19.38 6.60
N SER A 100 -11.12 18.93 7.86
CA SER A 100 -11.22 19.75 9.09
C SER A 100 -10.36 19.19 10.25
N ALA A 101 -9.83 20.11 11.08
CA ALA A 101 -9.01 20.06 12.32
C ALA A 101 -7.47 19.75 12.32
N ASP A 102 -6.68 20.68 12.89
CA ASP A 102 -5.30 21.06 12.50
C ASP A 102 -4.13 20.05 12.56
N LYS A 103 -4.12 19.02 13.44
CA LYS A 103 -3.04 17.99 13.41
C LYS A 103 -3.41 16.77 12.56
N ALA A 104 -4.67 16.32 12.67
CA ALA A 104 -5.20 15.27 11.82
C ALA A 104 -5.31 15.74 10.36
N VAL A 105 -5.56 17.03 10.13
CA VAL A 105 -5.54 17.65 8.79
C VAL A 105 -4.17 17.54 8.17
N TYR A 106 -3.10 17.88 8.88
CA TYR A 106 -1.75 17.81 8.30
C TYR A 106 -1.39 16.37 7.92
N ALA A 107 -1.68 15.39 8.78
CA ALA A 107 -1.48 13.98 8.49
C ALA A 107 -2.32 13.50 7.29
N LYS A 108 -3.58 13.92 7.18
CA LYS A 108 -4.46 13.61 6.03
C LYS A 108 -3.97 14.26 4.73
N GLN A 109 -3.54 15.51 4.79
CA GLN A 109 -2.98 16.24 3.65
C GLN A 109 -1.68 15.57 3.19
N LEU A 110 -0.80 15.20 4.11
CA LEU A 110 0.42 14.48 3.80
C LEU A 110 0.13 13.11 3.16
N HIS A 111 -0.84 12.37 3.71
CA HIS A 111 -1.28 11.11 3.14
C HIS A 111 -1.80 11.29 1.71
N LYS A 112 -2.60 12.33 1.46
CA LYS A 112 -3.08 12.68 0.12
C LYS A 112 -1.92 12.97 -0.84
N LEU A 113 -0.94 13.77 -0.42
CA LEU A 113 0.25 14.06 -1.24
C LEU A 113 1.01 12.79 -1.59
N ILE A 114 1.20 11.88 -0.62
CA ILE A 114 1.86 10.59 -0.87
C ILE A 114 1.09 9.76 -1.92
N MET A 115 -0.24 9.73 -1.86
CA MET A 115 -1.06 8.98 -2.84
C MET A 115 -0.98 9.55 -4.26
N THR A 116 -0.64 10.83 -4.44
CA THR A 116 -0.46 11.42 -5.78
C THR A 116 0.90 11.08 -6.43
N MET A 117 1.81 10.44 -5.69
CA MET A 117 3.08 10.02 -6.27
C MET A 117 2.91 8.81 -7.22
N PRO A 118 3.89 8.59 -8.13
CA PRO A 118 4.06 7.31 -8.81
C PRO A 118 3.93 6.12 -7.84
N GLU A 119 3.19 5.06 -8.23
CA GLU A 119 2.89 3.87 -7.40
C GLU A 119 4.14 3.29 -6.73
N GLY A 120 5.22 3.17 -7.52
CA GLY A 120 6.49 2.67 -7.02
C GLY A 120 7.16 3.56 -5.98
N LEU A 121 6.91 4.88 -6.00
CA LEU A 121 7.44 5.83 -5.01
C LEU A 121 6.54 5.86 -3.76
N SER A 122 5.22 5.95 -3.93
CA SER A 122 4.26 5.99 -2.84
C SER A 122 4.32 4.72 -1.99
N SER A 123 4.37 3.54 -2.63
CA SER A 123 4.41 2.25 -1.94
C SER A 123 5.71 2.06 -1.14
N VAL A 124 6.86 2.42 -1.73
CA VAL A 124 8.16 2.34 -1.03
C VAL A 124 8.20 3.31 0.15
N PHE A 125 7.73 4.55 -0.05
CA PHE A 125 7.67 5.55 1.01
C PHE A 125 6.76 5.10 2.16
N LEU A 126 5.57 4.58 1.85
CA LEU A 126 4.63 4.08 2.85
C LEU A 126 5.27 2.95 3.68
N LEU A 127 5.79 1.92 3.02
CA LEU A 127 6.33 0.75 3.72
C LEU A 127 7.49 1.12 4.66
N VAL A 128 8.42 1.95 4.19
CA VAL A 128 9.63 2.28 4.94
C VAL A 128 9.42 3.42 5.93
N ASN A 129 8.91 4.57 5.47
CA ASN A 129 8.85 5.78 6.28
C ASN A 129 7.59 5.88 7.15
N VAL A 130 6.50 5.18 6.81
CA VAL A 130 5.24 5.23 7.58
C VAL A 130 5.04 3.94 8.39
N GLU A 131 5.21 2.78 7.78
CA GLU A 131 4.97 1.48 8.43
C GLU A 131 6.24 0.88 9.08
N GLY A 132 7.39 1.54 8.92
CA GLY A 132 8.64 1.19 9.60
C GLY A 132 9.25 -0.14 9.16
N HIS A 133 9.05 -0.55 7.91
CA HIS A 133 9.74 -1.71 7.36
C HIS A 133 11.20 -1.36 7.03
N SER A 134 12.09 -2.32 7.25
CA SER A 134 13.44 -2.27 6.73
C SER A 134 13.43 -2.26 5.20
N TYR A 135 14.53 -1.83 4.59
CA TYR A 135 14.66 -1.83 3.13
C TYR A 135 14.57 -3.24 2.55
N ARG A 136 14.99 -4.27 3.31
CA ARG A 136 14.90 -5.67 2.90
C ARG A 136 13.45 -6.15 2.92
N GLU A 137 12.73 -5.94 4.02
CA GLU A 137 11.30 -6.30 4.08
C GLU A 137 10.49 -5.59 3.01
N ALA A 138 10.75 -4.29 2.75
CA ALA A 138 10.09 -3.56 1.69
C ALA A 138 10.42 -4.12 0.29
N ALA A 139 11.66 -4.55 0.06
CA ALA A 139 12.07 -5.20 -1.17
C ALA A 139 11.32 -6.53 -1.38
N ASP A 140 11.21 -7.34 -0.32
CA ASP A 140 10.53 -8.63 -0.34
C ASP A 140 9.02 -8.46 -0.57
N ILE A 141 8.38 -7.49 0.11
CA ILE A 141 6.96 -7.15 -0.06
C ILE A 141 6.66 -6.73 -1.51
N LEU A 142 7.51 -5.86 -2.07
CA LEU A 142 7.27 -5.29 -3.41
C LEU A 142 7.76 -6.19 -4.54
N GLY A 143 8.59 -7.19 -4.23
CA GLY A 143 9.22 -8.07 -5.22
C GLY A 143 10.21 -7.30 -6.13
N ILE A 144 11.00 -6.39 -5.55
CA ILE A 144 11.99 -5.56 -6.28
C ILE A 144 13.36 -5.61 -5.59
N PRO A 145 14.46 -5.32 -6.31
CA PRO A 145 15.79 -5.28 -5.68
C PRO A 145 15.90 -4.23 -4.57
N ILE A 146 16.67 -4.51 -3.52
CA ILE A 146 16.91 -3.58 -2.41
C ILE A 146 17.52 -2.24 -2.87
N GLY A 147 18.39 -2.26 -3.90
CA GLY A 147 18.94 -1.05 -4.50
C GLY A 147 17.86 -0.18 -5.17
N THR A 148 16.83 -0.82 -5.74
CA THR A 148 15.66 -0.12 -6.30
C THR A 148 14.79 0.48 -5.19
N VAL A 149 14.67 -0.17 -4.03
CA VAL A 149 14.01 0.43 -2.85
C VAL A 149 14.74 1.71 -2.44
N MET A 150 16.07 1.67 -2.32
CA MET A 150 16.86 2.86 -1.92
C MET A 150 16.70 4.01 -2.91
N SER A 151 16.81 3.76 -4.22
CA SER A 151 16.69 4.80 -5.23
C SER A 151 15.26 5.38 -5.30
N ARG A 152 14.23 4.53 -5.24
CA ARG A 152 12.82 4.98 -5.17
C ARG A 152 12.52 5.76 -3.91
N LEU A 153 13.05 5.34 -2.75
CA LEU A 153 12.84 6.04 -1.49
C LEU A 153 13.46 7.45 -1.52
N SER A 154 14.68 7.58 -2.06
CA SER A 154 15.33 8.88 -2.25
C SER A 154 14.49 9.79 -3.16
N ALA A 155 14.05 9.28 -4.31
CA ALA A 155 13.20 10.02 -5.24
C ALA A 155 11.85 10.42 -4.61
N ALA A 156 11.24 9.53 -3.82
CA ALA A 156 9.99 9.80 -3.12
C ALA A 156 10.14 10.95 -2.10
N ARG A 157 11.25 10.99 -1.34
CA ARG A 157 11.53 12.06 -0.38
C ARG A 157 11.73 13.41 -1.06
N ILE A 158 12.50 13.45 -2.15
CA ILE A 158 12.71 14.67 -2.93
C ILE A 158 11.38 15.19 -3.50
N ARG A 159 10.58 14.29 -4.09
CA ARG A 159 9.27 14.64 -4.63
C ARG A 159 8.33 15.18 -3.56
N LEU A 160 8.26 14.52 -2.41
CA LEU A 160 7.41 14.96 -1.31
C LEU A 160 7.84 16.34 -0.78
N ALA A 161 9.15 16.58 -0.64
CA ALA A 161 9.67 17.89 -0.23
C ALA A 161 9.25 18.99 -1.22
N ALA A 162 9.41 18.75 -2.53
CA ALA A 162 8.99 19.70 -3.56
C ALA A 162 7.48 19.99 -3.52
N MET A 163 6.66 18.96 -3.34
CA MET A 163 5.21 19.10 -3.23
C MET A 163 4.78 19.90 -1.99
N ILE A 164 5.47 19.71 -0.86
CA ILE A 164 5.20 20.47 0.36
C ILE A 164 5.56 21.94 0.16
N SER A 165 6.72 22.25 -0.44
CA SER A 165 7.12 23.64 -0.73
C SER A 165 6.10 24.35 -1.62
N GLU A 166 5.66 23.71 -2.70
CA GLU A 166 4.67 24.26 -3.62
C GLU A 166 3.32 24.53 -2.91
N GLN A 167 2.89 23.66 -2.00
CA GLN A 167 1.68 23.89 -1.21
C GLN A 167 1.81 25.05 -0.23
N MET A 168 3.02 25.33 0.29
CA MET A 168 3.26 26.48 1.16
C MET A 168 3.25 27.78 0.35
N GLU A 169 3.87 27.80 -0.83
CA GLU A 169 3.86 28.96 -1.73
C GLU A 169 2.44 29.33 -2.18
N ARG A 170 1.57 28.35 -2.47
CA ARG A 170 0.16 28.60 -2.84
C ARG A 170 -0.70 29.14 -1.70
N ARG A 171 -0.25 29.04 -0.45
CA ARG A 171 -0.97 29.50 0.75
C ARG A 171 -0.49 30.86 1.25
N ALA A 172 0.67 31.33 0.79
CA ALA A 172 1.25 32.64 1.10
C ALA A 172 0.70 33.71 0.15
#